data_AF-A0A8S4QD56-F1
#
_entry.id   AF-A0A8S4QD56-F1
#
_cell.length_a   1.000
_cell.length_b   1.000
_cell.length_c   1.000
_cell.angle_alpha   90.00
_cell.angle_beta   90.00
_cell.angle_gamma   90.00
#
_symmetry.space_group_name_H-M   'P 1'
#
loop_
_entity.id
_entity.type
_entity.pdbx_description
1 polymer ?
#
loop_
_entity_poly.entity_id
_entity_poly.type
_entity_poly.pdbx_seq_one_letter_code
_entity_poly.pdbx_strand_id
1 'polypeptide(L)'
;MVALRMPRLKKCCCCLPLRIGSLLIGYGSIIFSLLSISATSLSLYRVIVFVQNHENEPVPGHTPEDMGRVAQSLYISHAYLLLVYLYYLIISLFLIVGIHM
;
A
#
# COMPACT_ATOMS: atom_id res chain seq x y z
N MET A 1 -23.03 38.14 24.40
CA MET A 1 -22.83 36.69 24.13
C MET A 1 -23.68 36.30 22.94
N VAL A 2 -23.13 36.30 21.73
CA VAL A 2 -23.83 35.84 20.54
C VAL A 2 -23.57 34.34 20.44
N ALA A 3 -24.57 33.54 20.85
CA ALA A 3 -24.55 32.11 20.64
C ALA A 3 -24.58 31.85 19.12
N LEU A 4 -23.43 31.48 18.54
CA LEU A 4 -23.35 30.94 17.18
C LEU A 4 -24.13 29.62 17.15
N ARG A 5 -25.42 29.72 16.88
CA ARG A 5 -26.29 28.59 16.59
C ARG A 5 -25.89 28.06 15.22
N MET A 6 -24.91 27.16 15.20
CA MET A 6 -24.50 26.46 13.98
C MET A 6 -25.75 25.91 13.31
N PRO A 7 -26.02 26.24 12.03
CA PRO A 7 -27.17 25.70 11.33
C PRO A 7 -26.99 24.18 11.31
N ARG A 8 -27.88 23.47 12.01
CA ARG A 8 -28.03 22.03 11.84
C ARG A 8 -28.48 21.85 10.39
N LEU A 9 -27.52 21.64 9.49
CA LEU A 9 -27.71 21.29 8.09
C LEU A 9 -28.56 20.01 8.06
N LYS A 10 -29.87 20.18 8.11
CA LYS A 10 -30.86 19.12 7.93
C LYS A 10 -30.73 18.70 6.48
N LYS A 11 -30.11 17.53 6.28
CA LYS A 11 -30.20 16.71 5.06
C LYS A 11 -29.92 17.49 3.77
N CYS A 12 -28.63 17.63 3.43
CA CYS A 12 -28.28 17.82 2.03
C CYS A 12 -28.62 16.50 1.29
N CYS A 13 -29.61 16.55 0.39
CA CYS A 13 -30.26 15.38 -0.24
C CYS A 13 -29.30 14.55 -1.14
N CYS A 14 -28.12 15.08 -1.46
CA CYS A 14 -27.06 14.43 -2.24
C CYS A 14 -25.68 14.52 -1.58
N CYS A 15 -25.55 15.00 -0.33
CA CYS A 15 -24.26 15.02 0.34
C CYS A 15 -24.04 13.65 0.98
N LEU A 16 -23.10 12.88 0.42
CA LEU A 16 -22.49 11.76 1.13
C LEU A 16 -21.99 12.32 2.48
N PRO A 17 -22.51 11.82 3.62
CA PRO A 17 -21.98 12.25 4.90
C PRO A 17 -20.48 11.96 4.89
N LEU A 18 -19.66 12.90 5.34
CA LEU A 18 -18.20 12.82 5.32
C LEU A 18 -17.69 11.47 5.87
N ARG A 19 -18.44 10.91 6.83
CA ARG A 19 -18.26 9.57 7.42
C ARG A 19 -18.39 8.40 6.43
N ILE A 20 -19.37 8.44 5.50
CA ILE A 20 -19.53 7.40 4.47
C ILE A 20 -18.42 7.55 3.41
N GLY A 21 -18.06 8.79 3.06
CA GLY A 21 -16.92 9.04 2.16
C GLY A 21 -15.61 8.48 2.71
N SER A 22 -15.29 8.76 3.98
CA SER A 22 -14.10 8.21 4.62
C SER A 22 -14.14 6.69 4.74
N LEU A 23 -15.28 6.10 5.09
CA LEU A 23 -15.44 4.65 5.12
C LEU A 23 -15.18 4.01 3.75
N LEU A 24 -15.75 4.56 2.67
CA LEU A 24 -15.57 4.02 1.33
C LEU A 24 -14.10 4.08 0.88
N ILE A 25 -13.46 5.24 1.10
CA ILE A 25 -12.05 5.45 0.75
C ILE A 25 -11.15 4.55 1.60
N GLY A 26 -11.44 4.40 2.89
CA GLY A 26 -10.71 3.52 3.79
C GLY A 26 -10.77 2.06 3.36
N TYR A 27 -11.97 1.51 3.12
CA TYR A 27 -12.11 0.12 2.66
C TYR A 27 -11.47 -0.11 1.29
N GLY A 28 -11.66 0.81 0.34
CA GLY A 28 -11.02 0.72 -0.97
C GLY A 28 -9.49 0.76 -0.86
N SER A 29 -8.96 1.62 0.00
CA SER A 29 -7.52 1.74 0.27
C SER A 29 -6.94 0.49 0.92
N ILE A 30 -7.67 -0.18 1.84
CA ILE A 30 -7.24 -1.45 2.42
C ILE A 30 -7.16 -2.54 1.37
N ILE A 31 -8.21 -2.71 0.55
CA ILE A 31 -8.21 -3.74 -0.51
C ILE A 31 -7.05 -3.49 -1.47
N PHE A 32 -6.86 -2.25 -1.92
CA PHE A 32 -5.76 -1.89 -2.82
C PHE A 32 -4.38 -2.13 -2.18
N SER A 33 -4.23 -1.82 -0.89
CA SER A 33 -2.98 -2.07 -0.16
C SER A 33 -2.68 -3.55 -0.04
N LEU A 34 -3.68 -4.38 0.28
CA LEU A 34 -3.53 -5.83 0.38
C LEU A 34 -3.16 -6.44 -0.98
N LEU A 35 -3.80 -6.00 -2.06
CA LEU A 35 -3.46 -6.43 -3.42
C LEU A 35 -2.03 -6.02 -3.79
N SER A 36 -1.63 -4.78 -3.46
CA SER A 36 -0.29 -4.28 -3.74
C SER A 36 0.76 -5.03 -2.96
N ILE A 37 0.55 -5.27 -1.66
CA ILE A 37 1.41 -6.10 -0.81
C ILE A 37 1.57 -7.49 -1.41
N SER A 38 0.45 -8.13 -1.77
CA SER A 38 0.46 -9.48 -2.36
C SER A 38 1.21 -9.52 -3.68
N ALA A 39 1.00 -8.54 -4.55
CA ALA A 39 1.69 -8.42 -5.83
C ALA A 39 3.19 -8.18 -5.65
N THR A 40 3.59 -7.29 -4.73
CA THR A 40 5.00 -7.05 -4.42
C THR A 40 5.67 -8.28 -3.81
N SER A 41 4.97 -9.03 -2.95
CA SER A 41 5.49 -10.27 -2.38
C SER A 41 5.67 -11.36 -3.44
N LEU A 42 4.73 -11.48 -4.38
CA LEU A 42 4.84 -12.42 -5.50
C LEU A 42 5.99 -12.04 -6.45
N SER A 43 6.14 -10.75 -6.73
CA SER A 43 7.26 -10.21 -7.52
C SER A 43 8.60 -10.54 -6.85
N LEU A 44 8.69 -10.31 -5.53
CA LEU A 44 9.88 -10.63 -4.74
C LEU A 44 10.23 -12.12 -4.80
N TYR A 45 9.24 -12.99 -4.61
CA TYR A 45 9.42 -14.43 -4.70
C TYR A 45 9.96 -14.86 -6.06
N ARG A 46 9.44 -14.30 -7.16
CA ARG A 46 9.94 -14.58 -8.51
C ARG A 46 11.40 -14.17 -8.69
N VAL A 47 11.81 -13.04 -8.12
CA VAL A 47 13.20 -12.56 -8.16
C VAL A 47 14.11 -13.53 -7.40
N ILE A 48 13.70 -13.96 -6.20
CA ILE A 48 14.47 -14.93 -5.40
C ILE A 48 14.66 -16.24 -6.17
N VAL A 49 13.57 -16.79 -6.69
CA VAL A 49 13.61 -18.05 -7.46
C VAL A 49 14.43 -17.89 -8.73
N PHE A 50 14.35 -16.75 -9.41
CA PHE A 50 15.16 -16.47 -10.60
C PHE A 50 16.65 -16.46 -10.28
N VAL A 51 17.07 -15.77 -9.21
CA VAL A 51 18.46 -15.71 -8.76
C VAL A 51 18.95 -17.10 -8.36
N GLN A 52 18.15 -17.82 -7.56
CA GLN A 52 18.51 -19.17 -7.10
C GLN A 52 18.66 -20.16 -8.27
N ASN A 53 17.80 -20.07 -9.28
CA ASN A 53 17.87 -20.96 -10.45
C ASN A 53 19.03 -20.64 -11.41
N HIS A 54 19.55 -19.42 -11.39
CA HIS A 54 20.66 -18.98 -12.25
C HIS A 54 21.99 -18.80 -11.49
N GLU A 55 22.05 -19.25 -10.23
CA GLU A 55 23.26 -19.17 -9.41
C GLU A 55 24.39 -20.05 -9.98
N ASN A 56 24.04 -21.21 -10.54
CA ASN A 56 25.00 -22.18 -11.10
C ASN A 56 25.12 -22.12 -12.64
N GLU A 57 24.16 -21.52 -13.33
CA GLU A 57 24.18 -21.28 -14.78
C GLU A 57 23.76 -19.83 -15.04
N PRO A 58 24.71 -18.88 -15.06
CA PRO A 58 24.41 -17.49 -15.34
C PRO A 58 23.90 -17.34 -16.78
N VAL A 59 22.88 -16.50 -16.96
CA VAL A 59 22.35 -16.12 -18.26
C VAL A 59 23.49 -15.63 -19.16
N PRO A 60 23.58 -16.10 -20.42
CA PRO A 60 24.65 -15.72 -21.32
C PRO A 60 24.69 -14.19 -21.49
N GLY A 61 25.82 -13.58 -21.14
CA GLY A 61 26.05 -12.13 -21.24
C GLY A 61 25.97 -11.34 -19.93
N HIS A 62 25.66 -11.98 -18.80
CA HIS A 62 25.66 -11.34 -17.48
C HIS A 62 26.51 -12.11 -16.47
N THR A 63 27.31 -11.38 -15.67
CA THR A 63 28.08 -11.99 -14.59
C THR A 63 27.17 -12.26 -13.38
N PRO A 64 27.46 -13.28 -12.57
CA PRO A 64 26.71 -13.55 -11.33
C PRO A 64 26.78 -12.37 -10.35
N GLU A 65 27.88 -11.61 -10.37
CA GLU A 65 28.08 -10.40 -9.56
C GLU A 65 27.10 -9.28 -9.95
N ASP A 66 26.91 -9.06 -11.25
CA ASP A 66 25.95 -8.07 -11.76
C ASP A 66 24.51 -8.44 -11.39
N MET A 67 24.15 -9.73 -11.51
CA MET A 67 22.81 -10.20 -11.13
C MET A 67 22.55 -10.05 -9.64
N GLY A 68 23.53 -10.38 -8.79
CA GLY A 68 23.43 -10.22 -7.34
C GLY A 68 23.20 -8.76 -6.94
N ARG A 69 23.92 -7.82 -7.57
CA ARG A 69 23.77 -6.39 -7.31
C ARG A 69 22.40 -5.85 -7.71
N VAL A 70 21.88 -6.27 -8.87
CA VAL A 70 20.54 -5.88 -9.34
C VAL A 70 19.46 -6.48 -8.44
N ALA A 71 19.58 -7.75 -8.08
CA ALA A 71 18.65 -8.42 -7.16
C ALA A 71 18.62 -7.73 -5.79
N GLN A 72 19.79 -7.36 -5.25
CA GLN A 72 19.89 -6.63 -3.99
C GLN A 72 19.19 -5.27 -4.03
N SER A 73 19.36 -4.51 -5.11
CA SER A 73 18.63 -3.25 -5.32
C SER A 73 17.11 -3.48 -5.37
N LEU A 74 16.68 -4.56 -6.03
CA LEU A 74 15.27 -4.94 -6.08
C LEU A 74 14.73 -5.35 -4.70
N TYR A 75 15.50 -6.07 -3.89
CA TYR A 75 15.12 -6.43 -2.52
C TYR A 75 14.86 -5.20 -1.66
N ILE A 76 15.79 -4.24 -1.69
CA ILE A 76 15.67 -2.98 -0.94
C ILE A 76 14.43 -2.21 -1.40
N SER A 77 14.21 -2.12 -2.72
CA SER A 77 13.06 -1.39 -3.29
C SER A 77 11.73 -2.03 -2.90
N HIS A 78 11.62 -3.37 -2.97
CA HIS A 78 10.40 -4.08 -2.58
C HIS A 78 10.14 -3.99 -1.07
N ALA A 79 11.19 -4.07 -0.23
CA ALA A 79 11.06 -3.89 1.21
C ALA A 79 10.55 -2.48 1.56
N TYR A 80 11.06 -1.45 0.88
CA TYR A 80 10.56 -0.08 1.03
C TYR A 80 9.09 0.05 0.62
N LEU A 81 8.70 -0.51 -0.53
CA LEU A 81 7.30 -0.49 -0.99
C LEU A 81 6.37 -1.21 -0.02
N LEU A 82 6.77 -2.36 0.52
CA LEU A 82 6.01 -3.08 1.54
C LEU A 82 5.78 -2.21 2.79
N LEU A 83 6.80 -1.47 3.22
CA LEU A 83 6.70 -0.57 4.37
C LEU A 83 5.73 0.59 4.09
N VAL A 84 5.78 1.17 2.89
CA VAL A 84 4.84 2.21 2.44
C VAL A 84 3.40 1.70 2.43
N TYR A 85 3.15 0.53 1.84
CA TYR A 85 1.80 -0.05 1.81
C TYR A 85 1.30 -0.45 3.19
N LEU A 86 2.19 -0.92 4.07
CA LEU A 86 1.84 -1.21 5.46
C LEU A 86 1.42 0.06 6.21
N TYR A 87 2.17 1.15 6.03
CA TYR A 87 1.82 2.45 6.60
C TYR A 87 0.47 2.97 6.07
N TYR A 88 0.23 2.83 4.76
CA TYR A 88 -1.03 3.22 4.15
C TYR A 88 -2.21 2.37 4.65
N LEU A 89 -2.00 1.08 4.91
CA LEU A 89 -2.98 0.19 5.53
C LEU A 89 -3.31 0.66 6.95
N ILE A 90 -2.31 1.05 7.75
CA ILE A 90 -2.50 1.58 9.11
C ILE A 90 -3.33 2.88 9.08
N ILE A 91 -3.00 3.83 8.19
CA ILE A 91 -3.80 5.06 8.03
C ILE A 91 -5.23 4.72 7.62
N SER A 92 -5.41 3.80 6.69
CA SER A 92 -6.73 3.38 6.23
C SER A 92 -7.54 2.72 7.35
N LEU A 93 -6.89 1.94 8.23
CA LEU A 93 -7.52 1.41 9.44
C LEU A 93 -7.95 2.52 10.40
N PHE A 94 -7.11 3.52 10.66
CA PHE A 94 -7.49 4.66 11.50
C PHE A 94 -8.68 5.44 10.91
N LEU A 95 -8.74 5.57 9.59
CA LEU A 95 -9.86 6.20 8.88
C LEU A 95 -11.18 5.45 9.10
N ILE A 96 -11.15 4.12 9.05
CA ILE A 96 -12.34 3.26 9.23
C ILE A 96 -12.77 3.19 10.70
N VAL A 97 -11.82 3.03 11.63
CA VAL A 97 -12.09 3.05 13.08
C VAL A 97 -12.73 4.37 13.48
N GLY A 98 -12.51 5.42 12.70
CA GLY A 98 -13.14 6.71 12.92
C GLY A 98 -12.53 7.40 14.12
N ILE A 99 -11.19 7.40 14.23
CA ILE A 99 -10.44 8.32 15.10
C ILE A 99 -10.50 9.74 14.49
N HIS A 100 -11.71 10.16 14.10
CA HIS A 100 -12.08 11.52 13.81
C HIS A 100 -12.72 12.04 15.11
N MET A 101 -11.88 12.33 16.11
CA MET A 101 -12.32 13.12 17.28
C MET A 101 -12.52 14.57 16.86
#